data_AF-A0A1F3SKB9-F1
#
_entry.id   AF-A0A1F3SKB9-F1
#
_cell.length_a   1.000
_cell.length_b   1.000
_cell.length_c   1.000
_cell.angle_alpha   90.00
_cell.angle_beta   90.00
_cell.angle_gamma   90.00
#
_symmetry.space_group_name_H-M   'P 1'
#
loop_
_entity.id
_entity.type
_entity.pdbx_description
1 polymer ?
#
loop_
_entity_poly.entity_id
_entity_poly.type
_entity_poly.pdbx_seq_one_letter_code
_entity_poly.pdbx_strand_id
1 'polypeptide(L)'
;MPIYISFFFILPFILGLMIFMAPFERFWDRYAVRWKLLVKKNRGESQISLKNGRKLLFMFSELELCSVADIARLEMTVRNLPPYKSFHLMARSMAQTFRSLGCGLQDLSFLRECLSLDLKLEERCQRILKNSRTQYFILGLFSLFFALVMKSYLQTEAQVISLPVLICLCQLFGVLIGDRITRIYHKRFFADVDEWFHGLLKLHALSSAGGNLASLVPDNVAPLMRRAKAEDLKEVARALEDILERWREWGGALAPEIQGLLRFLHDIREIRFYKFERLITLLNFILMVLLFLGGHLMHMGVLFSGLI
;
A
#
# COMPACT_ATOMS: atom_id res chain seq x y z
N MET A 1 26.65 38.80 -1.84
CA MET A 1 27.16 37.80 -0.85
C MET A 1 26.12 36.89 -0.17
N PRO A 2 24.79 37.15 -0.08
CA PRO A 2 23.89 36.30 0.71
C PRO A 2 23.61 34.91 0.10
N ILE A 3 23.77 34.75 -1.22
CA ILE A 3 23.55 33.46 -1.93
C ILE A 3 24.52 32.37 -1.47
N TYR A 4 25.76 32.73 -1.11
CA TYR A 4 26.77 31.76 -0.69
C TYR A 4 26.47 31.21 0.71
N ILE A 5 25.89 32.00 1.60
CA ILE A 5 25.49 31.56 2.95
C ILE A 5 24.32 30.57 2.84
N SER A 6 23.33 30.86 1.99
CA SER A 6 22.25 29.91 1.70
C SER A 6 22.79 28.60 1.10
N PHE A 7 23.76 28.67 0.18
CA PHE A 7 24.40 27.48 -0.40
C PHE A 7 25.20 26.69 0.65
N PHE A 8 25.83 27.36 1.62
CA PHE A 8 26.60 26.73 2.70
C PHE A 8 25.74 26.00 3.73
N PHE A 9 24.44 26.32 3.85
CA PHE A 9 23.50 25.54 4.65
C PHE A 9 22.74 24.51 3.81
N ILE A 10 22.38 24.84 2.57
CA ILE A 10 21.66 23.94 1.66
C ILE A 10 22.55 22.76 1.24
N LEU A 11 23.84 22.97 0.97
CA LEU A 11 24.73 21.91 0.50
C LEU A 11 25.00 20.83 1.57
N PRO A 12 25.38 21.13 2.83
CA PRO A 12 25.46 20.14 3.89
C PRO A 12 24.10 19.61 4.34
N PHE A 13 22.99 20.32 4.08
CA PHE A 13 21.64 19.81 4.29
C PHE A 13 21.26 18.76 3.23
N ILE A 14 21.55 19.02 1.95
CA ILE A 14 21.41 18.06 0.85
C ILE A 14 22.40 16.92 1.04
N LEU A 15 23.65 17.17 1.40
CA LEU A 15 24.63 16.14 1.72
C LEU A 15 24.23 15.35 2.97
N GLY A 16 23.62 15.97 3.98
CA GLY A 16 23.10 15.29 5.16
C GLY A 16 21.93 14.39 4.81
N LEU A 17 20.99 14.88 4.00
CA LEU A 17 19.93 14.08 3.38
C LEU A 17 20.49 12.94 2.53
N MET A 18 21.51 13.20 1.71
CA MET A 18 22.16 12.21 0.86
C MET A 18 23.00 11.21 1.65
N ILE A 19 23.69 11.59 2.73
CA ILE A 19 24.47 10.70 3.60
C ILE A 19 23.53 9.84 4.44
N PHE A 20 22.40 10.40 4.92
CA PHE A 20 21.34 9.63 5.56
C PHE A 20 20.64 8.70 4.56
N MET A 21 20.57 9.09 3.28
CA MET A 21 20.05 8.28 2.16
C MET A 21 21.12 7.39 1.48
N ALA A 22 22.42 7.52 1.75
CA ALA A 22 23.49 6.81 1.04
C ALA A 22 23.57 5.30 1.38
N PRO A 23 23.31 4.87 2.64
CA PRO A 23 23.01 3.46 2.94
C PRO A 23 21.77 2.95 2.18
N PHE A 24 20.87 3.86 1.81
CA PHE A 24 19.63 3.62 1.09
C PHE A 24 19.85 3.51 -0.44
N GLU A 25 20.78 4.26 -1.03
CA GLU A 25 21.15 4.20 -2.46
C GLU A 25 21.89 2.90 -2.83
N ARG A 26 22.83 2.43 -2.01
CA ARG A 26 23.50 1.12 -2.23
C ARG A 26 22.55 -0.07 -2.07
N PHE A 27 21.44 0.13 -1.35
CA PHE A 27 20.30 -0.78 -1.30
C PHE A 27 19.42 -0.62 -2.56
N TRP A 28 19.24 0.60 -3.05
CA TRP A 28 18.48 0.94 -4.26
C TRP A 28 19.14 0.43 -5.54
N ASP A 29 20.44 0.57 -5.78
CA ASP A 29 21.06 0.08 -7.02
C ASP A 29 20.94 -1.44 -7.20
N ARG A 30 20.98 -2.19 -6.09
CA ARG A 30 20.71 -3.64 -6.08
C ARG A 30 19.23 -3.99 -6.29
N TYR A 31 18.31 -3.07 -6.01
CA TYR A 31 16.86 -3.27 -6.16
C TYR A 31 16.26 -2.61 -7.41
N ALA A 32 16.88 -1.59 -7.99
CA ALA A 32 16.40 -0.83 -9.15
C ALA A 32 16.36 -1.68 -10.43
N VAL A 33 17.33 -2.59 -10.57
CA VAL A 33 17.35 -3.60 -11.65
C VAL A 33 16.18 -4.60 -11.49
N ARG A 34 15.88 -5.04 -10.26
CA ARG A 34 14.71 -5.89 -9.94
C ARG A 34 13.39 -5.13 -10.07
N TRP A 35 13.40 -3.83 -9.79
CA TRP A 35 12.24 -2.95 -9.82
C TRP A 35 11.81 -2.61 -11.24
N LYS A 36 12.75 -2.38 -12.18
CA LYS A 36 12.42 -2.21 -13.61
C LYS A 36 11.68 -3.43 -14.18
N LEU A 37 12.02 -4.64 -13.72
CA LEU A 37 11.31 -5.87 -14.08
C LEU A 37 9.90 -5.97 -13.43
N LEU A 38 9.75 -5.55 -12.18
CA LEU A 38 8.45 -5.51 -11.47
C LEU A 38 7.50 -4.40 -11.97
N VAL A 39 8.02 -3.21 -12.31
CA VAL A 39 7.22 -2.10 -12.83
C VAL A 39 6.71 -2.38 -14.24
N LYS A 40 7.48 -3.10 -15.07
CA LYS A 40 7.04 -3.55 -16.39
C LYS A 40 5.93 -4.61 -16.29
N LYS A 41 5.87 -5.38 -15.20
CA LYS A 41 4.79 -6.34 -14.90
C LYS A 41 3.55 -5.68 -14.28
N ASN A 42 3.72 -4.63 -13.47
CA ASN A 42 2.61 -3.97 -12.74
C ASN A 42 1.95 -2.80 -13.48
N ARG A 43 2.35 -2.46 -14.72
CA ARG A 43 1.58 -1.51 -15.56
C ARG A 43 0.17 -2.02 -15.93
N GLY A 44 -0.14 -3.29 -15.65
CA GLY A 44 -1.50 -3.87 -15.75
C GLY A 44 -2.35 -3.79 -14.48
N GLU A 45 -1.80 -3.41 -13.32
CA GLU A 45 -2.57 -3.16 -12.10
C GLU A 45 -3.21 -1.76 -12.19
N SER A 46 -4.20 -1.67 -13.07
CA SER A 46 -5.15 -0.58 -13.16
C SER A 46 -5.62 -0.20 -11.75
N GLN A 47 -5.45 1.09 -11.41
CA GLN A 47 -6.04 1.80 -10.28
C GLN A 47 -6.99 0.94 -9.43
N ILE A 48 -6.50 0.41 -8.31
CA ILE A 48 -7.33 -0.21 -7.27
C ILE A 48 -8.29 0.89 -6.77
N SER A 49 -9.49 0.93 -7.34
CA SER A 49 -10.51 1.90 -7.00
C SER A 49 -11.32 1.34 -5.83
N LEU A 50 -11.20 1.96 -4.65
CA LEU A 50 -12.06 1.64 -3.49
C LEU A 50 -13.55 1.69 -3.85
N LYS A 51 -13.94 2.56 -4.79
CA LYS A 51 -15.31 2.64 -5.31
C LYS A 51 -15.73 1.33 -5.98
N ASN A 52 -14.86 0.73 -6.78
CA ASN A 52 -15.12 -0.56 -7.41
C ASN A 52 -15.18 -1.67 -6.37
N GLY A 53 -14.32 -1.66 -5.37
CA GLY A 53 -14.33 -2.64 -4.29
C GLY A 53 -15.61 -2.58 -3.44
N ARG A 54 -16.09 -1.38 -3.08
CA ARG A 54 -17.39 -1.21 -2.41
C ARG A 54 -18.56 -1.68 -3.26
N LYS A 55 -18.54 -1.39 -4.57
CA LYS A 55 -19.55 -1.88 -5.52
C LYS A 55 -19.49 -3.41 -5.62
N LEU A 56 -18.29 -4.00 -5.63
CA LEU A 56 -18.11 -5.45 -5.63
C LEU A 56 -18.70 -6.10 -4.38
N LEU A 57 -18.47 -5.50 -3.20
CA LEU A 57 -18.99 -5.97 -1.93
C LEU A 57 -20.52 -6.01 -1.93
N PHE A 58 -21.16 -4.98 -2.47
CA PHE A 58 -22.62 -4.95 -2.64
C PHE A 58 -23.11 -6.05 -3.60
N MET A 59 -22.43 -6.24 -4.73
CA MET A 59 -22.77 -7.28 -5.69
C MET A 59 -22.55 -8.70 -5.16
N PHE A 60 -21.64 -8.91 -4.20
CA PHE A 60 -21.51 -10.21 -3.53
C PHE A 60 -22.74 -10.56 -2.69
N SER A 61 -23.34 -9.57 -2.01
CA SER A 61 -24.61 -9.79 -1.32
C SER A 61 -25.73 -10.17 -2.30
N GLU A 62 -25.75 -9.58 -3.49
CA GLU A 62 -26.71 -9.98 -4.55
C GLU A 62 -26.45 -11.39 -5.07
N LEU A 63 -25.18 -11.79 -5.23
CA LEU A 63 -24.80 -13.14 -5.67
C LEU A 63 -25.17 -14.21 -4.63
N GLU A 64 -25.01 -13.94 -3.34
CA GLU A 64 -25.42 -14.84 -2.26
C GLU A 64 -26.95 -15.06 -2.22
N LEU A 65 -27.72 -14.07 -2.66
CA LEU A 65 -29.18 -14.14 -2.73
C LEU A 65 -29.70 -14.84 -3.99
N CYS A 66 -28.84 -15.07 -4.99
CA CYS A 66 -29.23 -15.80 -6.19
C CYS A 66 -29.39 -17.29 -5.87
N SER A 67 -30.60 -17.80 -6.04
CA SER A 67 -30.86 -19.24 -5.91
C SER A 67 -30.35 -20.00 -7.14
N VAL A 68 -30.21 -21.32 -7.01
CA VAL A 68 -29.85 -22.25 -8.11
C VAL A 68 -30.82 -22.09 -9.31
N ALA A 69 -32.05 -21.62 -9.08
CA ALA A 69 -33.05 -21.44 -10.14
C ALA A 69 -32.81 -20.22 -11.04
N ASP A 70 -32.02 -19.24 -10.60
CA ASP A 70 -31.81 -17.95 -11.30
C ASP A 70 -30.46 -17.87 -12.02
N ILE A 71 -30.06 -18.92 -12.75
CA ILE A 71 -28.77 -19.00 -13.45
C ILE A 71 -28.56 -17.82 -14.41
N ALA A 72 -29.61 -17.38 -15.12
CA ALA A 72 -29.52 -16.23 -16.03
C ALA A 72 -29.19 -14.92 -15.30
N ARG A 73 -29.75 -14.73 -14.10
CA ARG A 73 -29.45 -13.57 -13.24
C ARG A 73 -28.02 -13.66 -12.70
N LEU A 74 -27.59 -14.85 -12.29
CA LEU A 74 -26.21 -15.11 -11.87
C LEU A 74 -25.21 -14.73 -12.97
N GLU A 75 -25.46 -15.12 -14.23
CA GLU A 75 -24.57 -14.80 -15.36
C GLU A 75 -24.46 -13.29 -15.62
N MET A 76 -25.60 -12.59 -15.60
CA MET A 76 -25.63 -11.14 -15.76
C MET A 76 -24.84 -10.44 -14.65
N THR A 77 -25.03 -10.85 -13.39
CA THR A 77 -24.32 -10.27 -12.25
C THR A 77 -22.81 -10.54 -12.32
N VAL A 78 -22.41 -11.77 -12.64
CA VAL A 78 -21.00 -12.21 -12.73
C VAL A 78 -20.25 -11.50 -13.88
N ARG A 79 -20.89 -11.31 -15.03
CA ARG A 79 -20.31 -10.53 -16.15
C ARG A 79 -20.07 -9.09 -15.75
N ASN A 80 -20.96 -8.50 -14.97
CA ASN A 80 -20.93 -7.09 -14.57
C ASN A 80 -20.15 -6.80 -13.28
N LEU A 81 -19.44 -7.79 -12.72
CA LEU A 81 -18.63 -7.58 -11.51
C LEU A 81 -17.54 -6.51 -11.75
N PRO A 82 -17.49 -5.45 -10.93
CA PRO A 82 -16.51 -4.39 -11.07
C PRO A 82 -15.11 -4.92 -10.74
N PRO A 83 -14.07 -4.49 -11.47
CA PRO A 83 -12.71 -4.96 -11.23
C PRO A 83 -12.17 -4.37 -9.92
N TYR A 84 -11.80 -5.26 -9.00
CA TYR A 84 -11.10 -4.93 -7.75
C TYR A 84 -10.18 -6.10 -7.37
N LYS A 85 -8.86 -5.84 -7.35
CA LYS A 85 -7.78 -6.84 -7.13
C LYS A 85 -8.10 -8.18 -7.83
N SER A 86 -7.94 -9.33 -7.16
CA SER A 86 -8.34 -10.63 -7.71
C SER A 86 -9.74 -11.09 -7.28
N PHE A 87 -10.43 -10.37 -6.39
CA PHE A 87 -11.74 -10.77 -5.85
C PHE A 87 -12.80 -10.99 -6.94
N HIS A 88 -12.85 -10.09 -7.93
CA HIS A 88 -13.78 -10.22 -9.05
C HIS A 88 -13.50 -11.46 -9.93
N LEU A 89 -12.23 -11.85 -10.09
CA LEU A 89 -11.85 -13.06 -10.82
C LEU A 89 -12.20 -14.32 -10.02
N MET A 90 -11.95 -14.30 -8.71
CA MET A 90 -12.31 -15.41 -7.81
C MET A 90 -13.81 -15.66 -7.82
N ALA A 91 -14.63 -14.61 -7.71
CA ALA A 91 -16.08 -14.74 -7.78
C ALA A 91 -16.56 -15.27 -9.14
N ARG A 92 -15.92 -14.84 -10.25
CA ARG A 92 -16.18 -15.39 -11.59
C ARG A 92 -15.85 -16.87 -11.67
N SER A 93 -14.67 -17.28 -11.19
CA SER A 93 -14.27 -18.68 -11.17
C SER A 93 -15.24 -19.54 -10.34
N MET A 94 -15.60 -19.09 -9.14
CA MET A 94 -16.54 -19.81 -8.28
C MET A 94 -17.91 -19.97 -8.93
N ALA A 95 -18.44 -18.91 -9.57
CA ALA A 95 -19.72 -18.99 -10.27
C ALA A 95 -19.68 -19.89 -11.51
N GLN A 96 -18.56 -19.90 -12.25
CA GLN A 96 -18.37 -20.83 -13.38
C GLN A 96 -18.35 -22.28 -12.91
N THR A 97 -17.68 -22.57 -11.81
CA THR A 97 -17.59 -23.93 -11.30
C THR A 97 -18.89 -24.39 -10.63
N PHE A 98 -19.62 -23.49 -9.96
CA PHE A 98 -20.99 -23.71 -9.50
C PHE A 98 -21.87 -24.20 -10.67
N ARG A 99 -21.75 -23.55 -11.84
CA ARG A 99 -22.51 -23.93 -13.04
C ARG A 99 -22.13 -25.34 -13.54
N SER A 100 -20.85 -25.70 -13.50
CA SER A 100 -20.40 -26.99 -14.03
C SER A 100 -20.62 -28.17 -13.09
N LEU A 101 -20.58 -27.94 -11.77
CA LEU A 101 -20.58 -29.01 -10.75
C LEU A 101 -21.78 -28.98 -9.80
N GLY A 102 -22.58 -27.91 -9.79
CA GLY A 102 -23.75 -27.78 -8.91
C GLY A 102 -23.42 -27.61 -7.42
N CYS A 103 -22.14 -27.47 -7.05
CA CYS A 103 -21.70 -27.25 -5.67
C CYS A 103 -22.14 -25.86 -5.18
N GLY A 104 -22.78 -25.77 -4.01
CA GLY A 104 -23.37 -24.53 -3.50
C GLY A 104 -22.40 -23.34 -3.30
N LEU A 105 -22.90 -22.11 -3.45
CA LEU A 105 -22.15 -20.85 -3.27
C LEU A 105 -21.78 -20.51 -1.80
N GLN A 106 -21.74 -21.48 -0.90
CA GLN A 106 -21.60 -21.25 0.55
C GLN A 106 -20.31 -20.48 0.92
N ASP A 107 -19.26 -20.62 0.12
CA ASP A 107 -17.98 -19.92 0.31
C ASP A 107 -17.94 -18.46 -0.20
N LEU A 108 -19.00 -17.95 -0.86
CA LEU A 108 -19.08 -16.53 -1.21
C LEU A 108 -19.13 -15.64 0.04
N SER A 109 -19.75 -16.13 1.11
CA SER A 109 -19.86 -15.42 2.40
C SER A 109 -18.49 -15.11 3.00
N PHE A 110 -17.57 -16.09 2.93
CA PHE A 110 -16.19 -15.92 3.36
C PHE A 110 -15.40 -15.00 2.43
N LEU A 111 -15.57 -15.11 1.12
CA LEU A 111 -14.95 -14.19 0.15
C LEU A 111 -15.41 -12.73 0.38
N ARG A 112 -16.69 -12.53 0.74
CA ARG A 112 -17.26 -11.24 1.12
C ARG A 112 -16.67 -10.72 2.43
N GLU A 113 -16.49 -11.58 3.44
CA GLU A 113 -15.79 -11.23 4.68
C GLU A 113 -14.36 -10.76 4.37
N CYS A 114 -13.58 -11.53 3.62
CA CYS A 114 -12.23 -11.17 3.20
C CYS A 114 -12.18 -9.86 2.42
N LEU A 115 -13.12 -9.63 1.49
CA LEU A 115 -13.23 -8.37 0.75
C LEU A 115 -13.52 -7.20 1.69
N SER A 116 -14.42 -7.38 2.66
CA SER A 116 -14.76 -6.33 3.63
C SER A 116 -13.56 -5.93 4.49
N LEU A 117 -12.75 -6.91 4.92
CA LEU A 117 -11.54 -6.69 5.71
C LEU A 117 -10.46 -6.00 4.88
N ASP A 118 -10.28 -6.42 3.62
CA ASP A 118 -9.37 -5.77 2.68
C ASP A 118 -9.76 -4.29 2.44
N LEU A 119 -11.05 -4.02 2.23
CA LEU A 119 -11.53 -2.64 2.05
C LEU A 119 -11.32 -1.78 3.29
N LYS A 120 -11.57 -2.31 4.49
CA LYS A 120 -11.31 -1.58 5.74
C LYS A 120 -9.83 -1.23 5.88
N LEU A 121 -8.93 -2.16 5.57
CA LEU A 121 -7.49 -1.92 5.63
C LEU A 121 -7.05 -0.85 4.60
N GLU A 122 -7.51 -0.96 3.35
CA GLU A 122 -7.22 0.01 2.30
C GLU A 122 -7.76 1.41 2.61
N GLU A 123 -8.95 1.51 3.21
CA GLU A 123 -9.50 2.77 3.67
C GLU A 123 -8.66 3.42 4.77
N ARG A 124 -8.14 2.62 5.72
CA ARG A 124 -7.20 3.10 6.75
C ARG A 124 -5.89 3.57 6.12
N CYS A 125 -5.33 2.81 5.17
CA CYS A 125 -4.13 3.21 4.42
C CYS A 125 -4.35 4.54 3.68
N GLN A 126 -5.45 4.67 2.94
CA GLN A 126 -5.78 5.91 2.22
C GLN A 126 -6.01 7.10 3.16
N ARG A 127 -6.61 6.87 4.33
CA ARG A 127 -6.78 7.90 5.35
C ARG A 127 -5.44 8.43 5.85
N ILE A 128 -4.49 7.56 6.18
CA ILE A 128 -3.14 7.96 6.57
C ILE A 128 -2.47 8.77 5.45
N LEU A 129 -2.52 8.29 4.20
CA LEU A 129 -1.95 8.99 3.05
C LEU A 129 -2.57 10.38 2.86
N LYS A 130 -3.90 10.49 2.94
CA LYS A 130 -4.62 11.75 2.82
C LYS A 130 -4.29 12.70 3.96
N ASN A 131 -4.18 12.19 5.18
CA ASN A 131 -3.79 12.97 6.36
C ASN A 131 -2.37 13.52 6.20
N SER A 132 -1.40 12.70 5.77
CA SER A 132 -0.02 13.16 5.49
C SER A 132 0.00 14.28 4.45
N ARG A 133 -0.70 14.11 3.31
CA ARG A 133 -0.79 15.14 2.27
C ARG A 133 -1.41 16.43 2.78
N THR A 134 -2.46 16.33 3.59
CA THR A 134 -3.14 17.48 4.19
C THR A 134 -2.22 18.20 5.17
N GLN A 135 -1.48 17.46 6.01
CA GLN A 135 -0.47 18.02 6.91
C GLN A 135 0.61 18.79 6.16
N TYR A 136 1.16 18.24 5.07
CA TYR A 136 2.16 18.95 4.27
C TYR A 136 1.60 20.20 3.58
N PHE A 137 0.36 20.13 3.07
CA PHE A 137 -0.29 21.28 2.46
C PHE A 137 -0.49 22.42 3.46
N ILE A 138 -1.01 22.11 4.66
CA ILE A 138 -1.19 23.07 5.75
C ILE A 138 0.16 23.66 6.17
N LEU A 139 1.19 22.82 6.33
CA LEU A 139 2.54 23.28 6.69
C LEU A 139 3.09 24.25 5.64
N GLY A 140 2.90 23.96 4.36
CA GLY A 140 3.29 24.85 3.27
C GLY A 140 2.60 26.21 3.33
N LEU A 141 1.30 26.24 3.62
CA LEU A 141 0.56 27.49 3.83
C LEU A 141 1.08 28.29 5.03
N PHE A 142 1.36 27.62 6.16
CA PHE A 142 1.94 28.28 7.35
C PHE A 142 3.32 28.85 7.07
N SER A 143 4.20 28.10 6.39
CA SER A 143 5.52 28.59 6.01
C SER A 143 5.45 29.80 5.07
N LEU A 144 4.51 29.79 4.10
CA LEU A 144 4.30 30.93 3.21
C LEU A 144 3.81 32.16 3.97
N PHE A 145 2.81 31.98 4.84
CA PHE A 145 2.28 33.05 5.67
C PHE A 145 3.36 33.65 6.58
N PHE A 146 4.14 32.80 7.25
CA PHE A 146 5.27 33.23 8.07
C PHE A 146 6.30 34.03 7.27
N ALA A 147 6.67 33.56 6.07
CA ALA A 147 7.61 34.27 5.21
C ALA A 147 7.09 35.65 4.78
N LEU A 148 5.80 35.78 4.47
CA LEU A 148 5.16 37.05 4.14
C LEU A 148 5.12 38.02 5.32
N VAL A 149 4.78 37.53 6.52
CA VAL A 149 4.77 38.33 7.76
C VAL A 149 6.18 38.80 8.11
N MET A 150 7.16 37.90 8.07
CA MET A 150 8.56 38.25 8.33
C MET A 150 9.06 39.32 7.35
N LYS A 151 8.69 39.22 6.08
CA LYS A 151 9.00 40.26 5.08
C LYS A 151 8.40 41.61 5.47
N SER A 152 7.13 41.66 5.89
CA SER A 152 6.50 42.94 6.28
C SER A 152 7.14 43.56 7.52
N TYR A 153 7.65 42.75 8.46
CA TYR A 153 8.30 43.24 9.67
C TYR A 153 9.74 43.70 9.43
N LEU A 154 10.50 42.99 8.58
CA LEU A 154 11.94 43.22 8.45
C LEU A 154 12.35 44.25 7.41
N GLN A 155 11.41 44.82 6.65
CA GLN A 155 11.65 45.81 5.59
C GLN A 155 12.85 45.48 4.69
N THR A 156 13.13 44.18 4.51
CA THR A 156 14.37 43.74 3.87
C THR A 156 14.20 43.84 2.36
N GLU A 157 15.09 44.57 1.67
CA GLU A 157 15.14 44.69 0.20
C GLU A 157 15.53 43.40 -0.53
N ALA A 158 15.48 42.24 0.15
CA ALA A 158 15.68 40.95 -0.49
C ALA A 158 14.66 40.80 -1.63
N GLN A 159 15.15 40.56 -2.85
CA GLN A 159 14.36 40.57 -4.09
C GLN A 159 12.99 39.90 -3.90
N VAL A 160 11.95 40.70 -4.15
CA VAL A 160 10.52 40.49 -3.86
C VAL A 160 9.94 39.13 -4.26
N ILE A 161 10.60 38.43 -5.19
CA ILE A 161 10.10 37.24 -5.88
C ILE A 161 10.87 35.97 -5.49
N SER A 162 12.15 36.04 -5.11
CA SER A 162 13.01 34.85 -5.03
C SER A 162 12.78 33.99 -3.78
N LEU A 163 12.58 34.61 -2.61
CA LEU A 163 12.43 33.88 -1.33
C LEU A 163 11.09 33.10 -1.23
N PRO A 164 9.92 33.69 -1.51
CA PRO A 164 8.65 32.97 -1.45
C PRO A 164 8.57 31.85 -2.50
N VAL A 165 9.12 32.08 -3.71
CA VAL A 165 9.19 31.07 -4.76
C VAL A 165 10.08 29.90 -4.33
N LEU A 166 11.24 30.16 -3.71
CA LEU A 166 12.12 29.13 -3.18
C LEU A 166 11.44 28.29 -2.09
N ILE A 167 10.71 28.94 -1.17
CA ILE A 167 9.94 28.25 -0.12
C ILE A 167 8.85 27.36 -0.73
N CYS A 168 8.09 27.87 -1.72
CA CYS A 168 7.09 27.08 -2.44
C CYS A 168 7.73 25.86 -3.14
N LEU A 169 8.88 26.02 -3.79
CA LEU A 169 9.60 24.92 -4.43
C LEU A 169 10.08 23.88 -3.41
N CYS A 170 10.63 24.30 -2.27
CA CYS A 170 11.05 23.41 -1.19
C CYS A 170 9.86 22.63 -0.61
N GLN A 171 8.71 23.27 -0.43
CA GLN A 171 7.49 22.62 0.07
C GLN A 171 6.94 21.59 -0.94
N LEU A 172 6.87 21.95 -2.23
CA LEU A 172 6.48 21.03 -3.30
C LEU A 172 7.40 19.82 -3.37
N PHE A 173 8.72 20.05 -3.26
CA PHE A 173 9.72 18.98 -3.25
C PHE A 173 9.55 18.06 -2.03
N GLY A 174 9.33 18.64 -0.85
CA GLY A 174 9.03 17.89 0.38
C GLY A 174 7.79 17.01 0.26
N VAL A 175 6.70 17.53 -0.32
CA VAL A 175 5.46 16.77 -0.57
C VAL A 175 5.72 15.61 -1.53
N LEU A 176 6.44 15.85 -2.63
CA LEU A 176 6.73 14.83 -3.63
C LEU A 176 7.62 13.71 -3.05
N ILE A 177 8.63 14.08 -2.27
CA ILE A 177 9.49 13.12 -1.57
C ILE A 177 8.67 12.32 -0.56
N GLY A 178 7.86 13.00 0.28
CA GLY A 178 7.00 12.35 1.26
C GLY A 178 6.07 11.33 0.60
N ASP A 179 5.33 11.72 -0.44
CA ASP A 179 4.42 10.82 -1.17
C ASP A 179 5.17 9.63 -1.79
N ARG A 180 6.36 9.85 -2.35
CA ARG A 180 7.19 8.76 -2.91
C ARG A 180 7.65 7.79 -1.85
N ILE A 181 8.20 8.29 -0.74
CA ILE A 181 8.69 7.48 0.37
C ILE A 181 7.53 6.67 0.96
N THR A 182 6.37 7.29 1.19
CA THR A 182 5.22 6.58 1.75
C THR A 182 4.73 5.46 0.84
N ARG A 183 4.65 5.68 -0.48
CA ARG A 183 4.29 4.61 -1.45
C ARG A 183 5.30 3.46 -1.45
N ILE A 184 6.59 3.77 -1.34
CA ILE A 184 7.65 2.76 -1.25
C ILE A 184 7.46 1.91 0.00
N TYR A 185 7.25 2.53 1.16
CA TYR A 185 7.01 1.80 2.40
C TYR A 185 5.73 0.99 2.35
N HIS A 186 4.63 1.54 1.84
CA HIS A 186 3.38 0.80 1.67
C HIS A 186 3.63 -0.52 0.92
N LYS A 187 4.28 -0.45 -0.24
CA LYS A 187 4.60 -1.66 -1.01
C LYS A 187 5.52 -2.60 -0.23
N ARG A 188 6.53 -2.08 0.47
CA ARG A 188 7.46 -2.90 1.24
C ARG A 188 6.80 -3.66 2.40
N PHE A 189 5.82 -3.05 3.07
CA PHE A 189 5.13 -3.68 4.19
C PHE A 189 4.11 -4.72 3.72
N PHE A 190 3.36 -4.42 2.65
CA PHE A 190 2.19 -5.21 2.28
C PHE A 190 2.38 -6.14 1.08
N ALA A 191 3.31 -5.88 0.15
CA ALA A 191 3.37 -6.64 -1.12
C ALA A 191 3.47 -8.15 -0.93
N ASP A 192 4.41 -8.61 -0.10
CA ASP A 192 4.61 -10.05 0.11
C ASP A 192 3.37 -10.68 0.77
N VAL A 193 2.77 -10.01 1.76
CA VAL A 193 1.61 -10.54 2.50
C VAL A 193 0.36 -10.51 1.63
N ASP A 194 0.19 -9.48 0.81
CA ASP A 194 -0.89 -9.41 -0.16
C ASP A 194 -0.73 -10.51 -1.22
N GLU A 195 0.47 -10.79 -1.73
CA GLU A 195 0.70 -11.93 -2.63
C GLU A 195 0.30 -13.26 -1.98
N TRP A 196 0.69 -13.47 -0.71
CA TRP A 196 0.28 -14.64 0.08
C TRP A 196 -1.23 -14.74 0.29
N PHE A 197 -1.85 -13.62 0.67
CA PHE A 197 -3.29 -13.55 0.91
C PHE A 197 -4.08 -13.88 -0.35
N HIS A 198 -3.73 -13.29 -1.50
CA HIS A 198 -4.41 -13.60 -2.76
C HIS A 198 -4.15 -15.03 -3.24
N GLY A 199 -2.93 -15.56 -3.03
CA GLY A 199 -2.58 -16.94 -3.35
C GLY A 199 -3.42 -17.95 -2.56
N LEU A 200 -3.49 -17.79 -1.24
CA LEU A 200 -4.30 -18.64 -0.37
C LEU A 200 -5.80 -18.46 -0.61
N LEU A 201 -6.26 -17.23 -0.85
CA LEU A 201 -7.66 -16.98 -1.15
C LEU A 201 -8.08 -17.64 -2.48
N LYS A 202 -7.18 -17.68 -3.47
CA LYS A 202 -7.42 -18.38 -4.73
C LYS A 202 -7.43 -19.88 -4.54
N LEU A 203 -6.52 -20.41 -3.71
CA LEU A 203 -6.50 -21.83 -3.35
C LEU A 203 -7.82 -22.23 -2.67
N HIS A 204 -8.27 -21.46 -1.67
CA HIS A 204 -9.53 -21.66 -0.96
C HIS A 204 -10.72 -21.65 -1.93
N ALA A 205 -10.88 -20.56 -2.68
CA ALA A 205 -12.02 -20.38 -3.59
C ALA A 205 -12.11 -21.50 -4.65
N LEU A 206 -10.98 -21.95 -5.19
CA LEU A 206 -10.95 -22.98 -6.22
C LEU A 206 -11.03 -24.40 -5.63
N SER A 207 -10.47 -24.66 -4.44
CA SER A 207 -10.62 -25.95 -3.76
C SER A 207 -12.07 -26.18 -3.33
N SER A 208 -12.71 -25.15 -2.78
CA SER A 208 -14.12 -25.17 -2.40
C SER A 208 -15.05 -25.42 -3.58
N ALA A 209 -14.66 -24.91 -4.74
CA ALA A 209 -15.37 -25.13 -5.98
C ALA A 209 -15.15 -26.54 -6.57
N GLY A 210 -14.34 -27.41 -5.97
CA GLY A 210 -14.04 -28.75 -6.50
C GLY A 210 -12.94 -28.77 -7.56
N GLY A 211 -12.12 -27.72 -7.64
CA GLY A 211 -10.94 -27.69 -8.51
C GLY A 211 -9.86 -28.69 -8.08
N ASN A 212 -9.11 -29.21 -9.05
CA ASN A 212 -8.05 -30.18 -8.78
C ASN A 212 -6.86 -29.53 -8.05
N LEU A 213 -6.72 -29.84 -6.76
CA LEU A 213 -5.65 -29.35 -5.89
C LEU A 213 -4.23 -29.61 -6.42
N ALA A 214 -4.01 -30.73 -7.11
CA ALA A 214 -2.71 -31.06 -7.70
C ALA A 214 -2.27 -30.05 -8.78
N SER A 215 -3.24 -29.38 -9.43
CA SER A 215 -2.97 -28.31 -10.40
C SER A 215 -2.93 -26.92 -9.74
N LEU A 216 -3.69 -26.72 -8.65
CA LEU A 216 -3.84 -25.41 -8.01
C LEU A 216 -2.63 -25.04 -7.13
N VAL A 217 -2.02 -26.02 -6.45
CA VAL A 217 -0.90 -25.77 -5.53
C VAL A 217 0.36 -25.28 -6.25
N PRO A 218 0.84 -25.93 -7.35
CA PRO A 218 2.04 -25.50 -8.07
C PRO A 218 1.91 -24.11 -8.69
N ASP A 219 0.72 -23.76 -9.18
CA ASP A 219 0.48 -22.52 -9.92
C ASP A 219 0.26 -21.31 -9.01
N ASN A 220 -0.24 -21.52 -7.79
CA ASN A 220 -0.67 -20.43 -6.92
C ASN A 220 0.18 -20.27 -5.66
N VAL A 221 0.57 -21.36 -4.98
CA VAL A 221 1.13 -21.25 -3.62
C VAL A 221 2.55 -21.82 -3.48
N ALA A 222 2.92 -22.85 -4.25
CA ALA A 222 4.30 -23.36 -4.26
C ALA A 222 5.37 -22.29 -4.58
N PRO A 223 5.14 -21.32 -5.50
CA PRO A 223 6.09 -20.25 -5.75
C PRO A 223 6.23 -19.28 -4.57
N LEU A 224 5.15 -19.10 -3.79
CA LEU A 224 5.11 -18.22 -2.63
C LEU A 224 5.89 -18.84 -1.47
N MET A 225 5.68 -20.13 -1.22
CA MET A 225 6.40 -20.92 -0.20
C MET A 225 7.92 -20.85 -0.39
N ARG A 226 8.39 -21.08 -1.63
CA ARG A 226 9.82 -21.00 -1.97
C ARG A 226 10.42 -19.60 -1.80
N ARG A 227 9.60 -18.55 -1.80
CA ARG A 227 10.03 -17.15 -1.71
C ARG A 227 9.82 -16.54 -0.32
N ALA A 228 9.27 -17.29 0.64
CA ALA A 228 9.04 -16.83 2.01
C ALA A 228 10.36 -16.44 2.68
N LYS A 229 10.61 -15.14 2.79
CA LYS A 229 11.80 -14.60 3.47
C LYS A 229 11.52 -14.13 4.88
N ALA A 230 10.41 -13.44 5.07
CA ALA A 230 9.99 -12.92 6.35
C ALA A 230 9.57 -14.06 7.28
N GLU A 231 9.90 -13.96 8.56
CA GLU A 231 9.74 -15.03 9.55
C GLU A 231 8.26 -15.40 9.77
N ASP A 232 7.41 -14.37 9.86
CA ASP A 232 5.94 -14.50 9.87
C ASP A 232 5.40 -15.27 8.66
N LEU A 233 5.94 -15.03 7.46
CA LEU A 233 5.54 -15.74 6.24
C LEU A 233 6.12 -17.16 6.15
N LYS A 234 7.25 -17.44 6.81
CA LYS A 234 7.79 -18.80 6.89
C LYS A 234 6.92 -19.69 7.77
N GLU A 235 6.35 -19.13 8.84
CA GLU A 235 5.36 -19.84 9.67
C GLU A 235 4.11 -20.19 8.86
N VAL A 236 3.60 -19.24 8.07
CA VAL A 236 2.48 -19.50 7.14
C VAL A 236 2.84 -20.59 6.12
N ALA A 237 4.05 -20.55 5.57
CA ALA A 237 4.51 -21.54 4.60
C ALA A 237 4.57 -22.96 5.20
N ARG A 238 5.15 -23.11 6.40
CA ARG A 238 5.23 -24.40 7.11
C ARG A 238 3.85 -24.92 7.46
N ALA A 239 2.99 -24.07 8.02
CA ALA A 239 1.63 -24.46 8.36
C ALA A 239 0.86 -24.90 7.11
N LEU A 240 1.05 -24.23 5.97
CA LEU A 240 0.47 -24.68 4.71
C LEU A 240 1.06 -26.01 4.21
N GLU A 241 2.36 -26.24 4.35
CA GLU A 241 3.00 -27.54 4.05
C GLU A 241 2.33 -28.65 4.86
N ASP A 242 2.21 -28.47 6.18
CA ASP A 242 1.58 -29.44 7.07
C ASP A 242 0.11 -29.71 6.71
N ILE A 243 -0.64 -28.68 6.27
CA ILE A 243 -2.03 -28.83 5.80
C ILE A 243 -2.08 -29.65 4.50
N LEU A 244 -1.19 -29.34 3.54
CA LEU A 244 -1.16 -30.02 2.24
C LEU A 244 -0.69 -31.47 2.35
N GLU A 245 0.27 -31.75 3.24
CA GLU A 245 0.74 -33.11 3.53
C GLU A 245 -0.36 -33.95 4.18
N ARG A 246 -1.00 -33.43 5.24
CA ARG A 246 -2.14 -34.12 5.89
C ARG A 246 -3.29 -34.37 4.93
N TRP A 247 -3.58 -33.41 4.04
CA TRP A 247 -4.58 -33.61 2.99
C TRP A 247 -4.20 -34.74 2.04
N ARG A 248 -2.94 -34.82 1.62
CA ARG A 248 -2.44 -35.83 0.68
C ARG A 248 -2.47 -37.23 1.29
N GLU A 249 -2.16 -37.36 2.58
CA GLU A 249 -2.09 -38.63 3.28
C GLU A 249 -3.46 -39.16 3.73
N TRP A 250 -4.32 -38.30 4.25
CA TRP A 250 -5.55 -38.72 4.95
C TRP A 250 -6.84 -38.34 4.21
N GLY A 251 -6.78 -37.43 3.24
CA GLY A 251 -7.96 -36.89 2.56
C GLY A 251 -8.86 -36.12 3.53
N GLY A 252 -8.62 -34.82 3.68
CA GLY A 252 -9.37 -33.94 4.60
C GLY A 252 -10.09 -32.78 3.90
N ALA A 253 -10.97 -32.09 4.64
CA ALA A 253 -11.54 -30.84 4.18
C ALA A 253 -10.49 -29.71 4.31
N LEU A 254 -9.95 -29.25 3.18
CA LEU A 254 -8.90 -28.23 3.14
C LEU A 254 -9.41 -26.82 3.47
N ALA A 255 -10.69 -26.55 3.18
CA ALA A 255 -11.31 -25.25 3.32
C ALA A 255 -11.20 -24.62 4.74
N PRO A 256 -11.59 -25.30 5.84
CA PRO A 256 -11.51 -24.71 7.18
C PRO A 256 -10.06 -24.39 7.62
N GLU A 257 -9.09 -25.24 7.24
CA GLU A 257 -7.69 -25.02 7.60
C GLU A 257 -7.10 -23.82 6.84
N ILE A 258 -7.44 -23.66 5.54
CA ILE A 258 -7.05 -22.48 4.76
C ILE A 258 -7.74 -21.21 5.28
N GLN A 259 -9.01 -21.28 5.70
CA GLN A 259 -9.69 -20.14 6.33
C GLN A 259 -8.95 -19.68 7.60
N GLY A 260 -8.46 -20.62 8.41
CA GLY A 260 -7.60 -20.32 9.55
C GLY A 260 -6.32 -19.58 9.16
N LEU A 261 -5.61 -20.04 8.12
CA LEU A 261 -4.43 -19.36 7.61
C LEU A 261 -4.72 -17.98 7.03
N LEU A 262 -5.86 -17.79 6.36
CA LEU A 262 -6.26 -16.49 5.82
C LEU A 262 -6.56 -15.47 6.92
N ARG A 263 -7.18 -15.92 8.03
CA ARG A 263 -7.37 -15.08 9.23
C ARG A 263 -6.02 -14.72 9.86
N PHE A 264 -5.12 -15.69 10.01
CA PHE A 264 -3.77 -15.43 10.52
C PHE A 264 -2.97 -14.46 9.63
N LEU A 265 -3.05 -14.59 8.30
CA LEU A 265 -2.48 -13.61 7.38
C LEU A 265 -3.10 -12.22 7.56
N HIS A 266 -4.40 -12.13 7.82
CA HIS A 266 -5.03 -10.86 8.11
C HIS A 266 -4.48 -10.21 9.39
N ASP A 267 -4.27 -10.99 10.45
CA ASP A 267 -3.63 -10.51 11.68
C ASP A 267 -2.21 -9.99 11.41
N ILE A 268 -1.43 -10.71 10.59
CA ILE A 268 -0.12 -10.24 10.12
C ILE A 268 -0.25 -8.90 9.38
N ARG A 269 -1.25 -8.75 8.50
CA ARG A 269 -1.50 -7.47 7.78
C ARG A 269 -1.81 -6.34 8.76
N GLU A 270 -2.63 -6.57 9.77
CA GLU A 270 -2.93 -5.59 10.82
C GLU A 270 -1.68 -5.19 11.62
N ILE A 271 -0.86 -6.16 12.05
CA ILE A 271 0.41 -5.89 12.75
C ILE A 271 1.35 -5.05 11.88
N ARG A 272 1.47 -5.40 10.59
CA ARG A 272 2.29 -4.63 9.63
C ARG A 272 1.70 -3.25 9.36
N PHE A 273 0.39 -3.11 9.39
CA PHE A 273 -0.29 -1.82 9.29
C PHE A 273 0.06 -0.90 10.46
N TYR A 274 0.01 -1.37 11.71
CA TYR A 274 0.41 -0.55 12.86
C TYR A 274 1.88 -0.12 12.78
N LYS A 275 2.78 -1.00 12.32
CA LYS A 275 4.19 -0.66 12.07
C LYS A 275 4.34 0.40 10.97
N PHE A 276 3.58 0.26 9.88
CA PHE A 276 3.54 1.23 8.79
C PHE A 276 3.02 2.59 9.26
N GLU A 277 1.88 2.63 9.98
CA GLU A 277 1.30 3.87 10.53
C GLU A 277 2.28 4.61 11.44
N ARG A 278 2.93 3.90 12.37
CA ARG A 278 3.95 4.48 13.24
C ARG A 278 5.13 5.06 12.46
N LEU A 279 5.59 4.35 11.43
CA LEU A 279 6.69 4.81 10.58
C LEU A 279 6.32 6.06 9.79
N ILE A 280 5.12 6.10 9.18
CA ILE A 280 4.65 7.27 8.43
C ILE A 280 4.43 8.47 9.35
N THR A 281 3.93 8.24 10.56
CA THR A 281 3.77 9.30 11.57
C THR A 281 5.12 9.90 11.95
N LEU A 282 6.14 9.05 12.20
CA LEU A 282 7.50 9.50 12.48
C LEU A 282 8.12 10.24 11.28
N LEU A 283 7.92 9.74 10.07
CA LEU A 283 8.38 10.39 8.85
C LEU A 283 7.74 11.78 8.67
N ASN A 284 6.43 11.89 8.89
CA ASN A 284 5.72 13.17 8.84
C ASN A 284 6.29 14.14 9.88
N PHE A 285 6.53 13.67 11.10
CA PHE A 285 7.13 14.48 12.17
C PHE A 285 8.53 14.98 11.78
N ILE A 286 9.40 14.10 11.28
CA ILE A 286 10.75 14.47 10.84
C ILE A 286 10.68 15.49 9.69
N LEU A 287 9.84 15.26 8.68
CA LEU A 287 9.66 16.20 7.57
C LEU A 287 9.11 17.55 8.05
N MET A 288 8.16 17.55 8.99
CA MET A 288 7.62 18.76 9.58
C MET A 288 8.70 19.55 10.32
N VAL A 289 9.51 18.89 11.17
CA VAL A 289 10.63 19.52 11.88
C VAL A 289 11.64 20.07 10.88
N LEU A 290 12.03 19.29 9.87
CA LEU A 290 13.00 19.72 8.87
C LEU A 290 12.52 20.93 8.07
N LEU A 291 11.27 20.95 7.63
CA LEU A 291 10.72 22.05 6.84
C LEU A 291 10.49 23.30 7.69
N PHE A 292 9.96 23.14 8.91
CA PHE A 292 9.71 24.26 9.82
C PHE A 292 11.02 24.86 10.36
N LEU A 293 11.90 24.01 10.92
CA LEU A 293 13.19 24.44 11.47
C LEU A 293 14.11 24.96 10.36
N GLY A 294 14.13 24.30 9.19
CA GLY A 294 14.91 24.75 8.04
C GLY A 294 14.48 26.14 7.56
N GLY A 295 13.17 26.39 7.44
CA GLY A 295 12.64 27.71 7.12
C GLY A 295 13.00 28.76 8.17
N HIS A 296 12.89 28.40 9.46
CA HIS A 296 13.20 29.32 10.56
C HIS A 296 14.70 29.67 10.63
N LEU A 297 15.58 28.68 10.46
CA LEU A 297 17.04 28.88 10.40
C LEU A 297 17.44 29.74 9.20
N MET A 298 16.82 29.55 8.04
CA MET A 298 17.05 30.43 6.88
C MET A 298 16.68 31.87 7.18
N HIS A 299 15.53 32.11 7.83
CA HIS A 299 15.12 33.45 8.24
C HIS A 299 16.08 34.08 9.27
N MET A 300 16.48 33.32 10.29
CA MET A 300 17.48 33.78 11.26
C MET A 300 18.82 34.11 10.60
N GLY A 301 19.27 33.29 9.63
CA GLY A 301 20.48 33.56 8.87
C GLY A 301 20.41 34.87 8.09
N VAL A 302 19.28 35.16 7.45
CA VAL A 302 19.05 36.44 6.74
C VAL A 302 19.11 37.62 7.71
N LEU A 303 18.43 37.50 8.86
CA LEU A 303 18.44 38.47 9.95
C LEU A 303 19.87 38.80 10.43
N PHE A 304 20.65 37.79 10.77
CA PHE A 304 22.03 37.97 11.22
C PHE A 304 22.94 38.53 10.14
N SER A 305 22.72 38.15 8.87
CA SER A 305 23.50 38.68 7.74
C SER A 305 23.19 40.14 7.39
N GLY A 306 22.03 40.66 7.80
CA GLY A 306 21.67 42.08 7.63
C GLY A 306 22.08 42.97 8.81
N LEU A 307 22.55 42.38 9.91
CA LEU A 307 23.05 43.06 11.11
C LEU A 307 24.57 43.30 11.08
N ILE A 308 25.27 42.76 10.07
CA ILE A 308 26.70 42.96 9.78
C ILE A 308 26.79 43.86 8.54
#